data_AF-A0A397TZQ6-F1
#
_entry.id   AF-A0A397TZQ6-F1
#
_cell.length_a   1.000
_cell.length_b   1.000
_cell.length_c   1.000
_cell.angle_alpha   90.00
_cell.angle_beta   90.00
_cell.angle_gamma   90.00
#
_symmetry.space_group_name_H-M   'P 1'
#
loop_
_entity.id
_entity.type
_entity.pdbx_description
1 polymer ?
#
loop_
_entity_poly.entity_id
_entity_poly.type
_entity_poly.pdbx_seq_one_letter_code
_entity_poly.pdbx_strand_id
1 'polypeptide(L)'
;MKLGLEFAQNLANKRGGTCLSSSYHNRRTPLSWKCFKGHSWFARIDSIQRGTWCPHCVGKSEKLDIEYAKELARSRNGECLSDVYINYTTHLHWRCSKSHEWLASLNGIKNKNYWCPYCASTKLDISVAKAIAYSRGGGCLTDSYTNCKSQLLWRCNKNHQWYATLSHVKNDNTWCPYCSKYKRERLCRKIMSKYLGPPSKIRRPDFLKTLDHPIGLELDIYYPQYGFATEVQEEQHERYIEFFHNGDPNNFAKQQERD
;
A
#
# COMPACT_ATOMS: atom_id res chain seq x y z
N MET A 1 -29.49 27.69 -25.91
CA MET A 1 -28.20 28.11 -26.52
C MET A 1 -28.41 28.24 -28.04
N LYS A 2 -28.28 29.45 -28.61
CA LYS A 2 -28.43 29.64 -30.06
C LYS A 2 -27.20 29.02 -30.74
N LEU A 3 -27.43 28.05 -31.63
CA LEU A 3 -26.37 27.55 -32.50
C LEU A 3 -26.16 28.58 -33.61
N GLY A 4 -24.92 29.04 -33.76
CA GLY A 4 -24.51 30.04 -34.73
C GLY A 4 -23.06 29.84 -35.14
N LEU A 5 -22.58 30.67 -36.06
CA LEU A 5 -21.22 30.56 -36.59
C LEU A 5 -20.15 30.72 -35.51
N GLU A 6 -20.33 31.67 -34.60
CA GLU A 6 -19.44 31.87 -33.44
C GLU A 6 -19.36 30.62 -32.55
N PHE A 7 -20.48 29.91 -32.38
CA PHE A 7 -20.49 28.66 -31.62
C PHE A 7 -19.65 27.58 -32.32
N ALA A 8 -19.74 27.47 -33.64
CA ALA A 8 -18.91 26.55 -34.42
C ALA A 8 -17.42 26.90 -34.35
N GLN A 9 -17.07 28.19 -34.46
CA GLN A 9 -15.69 28.66 -34.34
C GLN A 9 -15.11 28.38 -32.95
N ASN A 10 -15.86 28.68 -31.89
CA ASN A 10 -15.47 28.37 -30.51
C ASN A 10 -15.30 26.87 -30.28
N LEU A 11 -16.19 26.04 -30.85
CA LEU A 11 -16.10 24.59 -30.76
C LEU A 11 -14.86 24.05 -31.46
N ALA A 12 -14.50 24.63 -32.62
CA ALA A 12 -13.28 24.28 -33.32
C ALA A 12 -12.03 24.67 -32.54
N ASN A 13 -11.99 25.89 -32.00
CA ASN A 13 -10.86 26.40 -31.21
C ASN A 13 -10.61 25.55 -29.96
N LYS A 14 -11.68 25.15 -29.24
CA LYS A 14 -11.58 24.22 -28.09
C LYS A 14 -10.95 22.87 -28.44
N ARG A 15 -11.03 22.44 -29.69
CA ARG A 15 -10.48 21.16 -30.20
C ARG A 15 -9.16 21.36 -30.95
N GLY A 16 -8.54 22.54 -30.84
CA GLY A 16 -7.29 22.86 -31.52
C GLY A 16 -7.42 22.89 -33.04
N GLY A 17 -8.56 23.35 -33.56
CA GLY A 17 -8.80 23.49 -34.99
C GLY A 17 -9.54 24.77 -35.33
N THR A 18 -9.99 24.89 -36.58
CA THR A 18 -10.64 26.09 -37.10
C THR A 18 -11.89 25.70 -37.90
N CYS A 19 -12.97 26.44 -37.71
CA CYS A 19 -14.12 26.35 -38.62
C CYS A 19 -13.85 27.25 -39.82
N LEU A 20 -13.82 26.67 -41.02
CA LEU A 20 -13.51 27.38 -42.28
C LEU A 20 -14.77 27.96 -42.94
N SER A 21 -15.96 27.59 -42.49
CA SER A 21 -17.21 28.14 -43.02
C SER A 21 -17.38 29.61 -42.64
N SER A 22 -17.88 30.41 -43.57
CA SER A 22 -18.15 31.85 -43.38
C SER A 22 -19.60 32.15 -42.97
N SER A 23 -20.51 31.15 -43.04
CA SER A 23 -21.91 31.31 -42.67
C SER A 23 -22.49 30.02 -42.08
N TYR A 24 -23.47 30.18 -41.19
CA TYR A 24 -24.23 29.08 -40.60
C TYR A 24 -25.70 29.25 -40.94
N HIS A 25 -26.27 28.28 -41.67
CA HIS A 25 -27.65 28.33 -42.12
C HIS A 25 -28.59 27.57 -41.19
N ASN A 26 -28.26 26.32 -40.88
CA ASN A 26 -29.03 25.47 -39.97
C ASN A 26 -28.19 24.28 -39.48
N ARG A 27 -28.75 23.48 -38.56
CA ARG A 27 -28.05 22.33 -37.94
C ARG A 27 -27.75 21.18 -38.91
N ARG A 28 -28.50 21.08 -40.01
CA ARG A 28 -28.40 19.98 -40.98
C ARG A 28 -27.31 20.24 -42.04
N THR A 29 -27.01 21.51 -42.32
CA THR A 29 -25.98 21.92 -43.26
C THR A 29 -24.59 21.63 -42.67
N PRO A 30 -23.76 20.79 -43.33
CA PRO A 30 -22.38 20.57 -42.91
C PRO A 30 -21.57 21.86 -42.96
N LEU A 31 -20.73 22.07 -41.95
CA LEU A 31 -19.70 23.11 -41.94
C LEU A 31 -18.35 22.50 -42.34
N SER A 32 -17.45 23.35 -42.82
CA SER A 32 -16.07 22.98 -43.12
C SER A 32 -15.21 23.21 -41.88
N TRP A 33 -14.41 22.20 -41.51
CA TRP A 33 -13.57 22.18 -40.32
C TRP A 33 -12.14 21.83 -40.71
N LYS A 34 -11.17 22.37 -39.96
CA LYS A 34 -9.74 22.07 -40.10
C LYS A 34 -9.16 21.73 -38.73
N CYS A 35 -8.34 20.68 -38.62
CA CYS A 35 -7.67 20.32 -37.36
C CYS A 35 -6.25 20.90 -37.30
N PHE A 36 -5.59 20.82 -36.14
CA PHE A 36 -4.21 21.28 -35.98
C PHE A 36 -3.21 20.64 -36.96
N LYS A 37 -3.46 19.40 -37.43
CA LYS A 37 -2.63 18.72 -38.43
C LYS A 37 -2.89 19.19 -39.87
N GLY A 38 -3.78 20.16 -40.07
CA GLY A 38 -4.10 20.74 -41.37
C GLY A 38 -5.15 20.00 -42.19
N HIS A 39 -5.67 18.85 -41.73
CA HIS A 39 -6.73 18.13 -42.43
C HIS A 39 -8.02 18.91 -42.42
N SER A 40 -8.68 19.00 -43.57
CA SER A 40 -9.97 19.67 -43.73
C SER A 40 -11.07 18.67 -44.05
N TRP A 41 -12.24 18.79 -43.43
CA TRP A 41 -13.37 17.90 -43.68
C TRP A 41 -14.71 18.61 -43.46
N PHE A 42 -15.78 18.03 -44.01
CA PHE A 42 -17.14 18.49 -43.79
C PHE A 42 -17.83 17.67 -42.70
N ALA A 43 -18.43 18.35 -41.73
CA ALA A 43 -19.21 17.71 -40.69
C ALA A 43 -20.31 18.64 -40.19
N ARG A 44 -21.41 18.05 -39.74
CA ARG A 44 -22.48 18.80 -39.07
C ARG A 44 -22.06 19.20 -37.67
N ILE A 45 -22.57 20.34 -37.21
CA ILE A 45 -22.23 20.91 -35.91
C ILE A 45 -22.65 20.00 -34.74
N ASP A 46 -23.75 19.25 -34.90
CA ASP A 46 -24.26 18.29 -33.91
C ASP A 46 -23.33 17.08 -33.73
N SER A 47 -22.71 16.59 -34.81
CA SER A 47 -21.71 15.52 -34.74
C SER A 47 -20.45 15.97 -34.00
N ILE A 48 -19.99 17.20 -34.26
CA ILE A 48 -18.86 17.78 -33.55
C ILE A 48 -19.19 17.98 -32.06
N GLN A 49 -20.39 18.47 -31.75
CA GLN A 49 -20.87 18.64 -30.38
C GLN A 49 -20.97 17.31 -29.62
N ARG A 50 -21.38 16.22 -30.30
CA ARG A 50 -21.42 14.86 -29.74
C ARG A 50 -20.02 14.23 -29.55
N GLY A 51 -18.96 14.87 -30.04
CA GLY A 51 -17.58 14.49 -29.74
C GLY A 51 -16.77 13.96 -30.93
N THR A 52 -17.40 13.75 -32.09
CA THR A 52 -16.70 13.38 -33.34
C THR A 52 -15.78 14.53 -33.79
N TRP A 53 -14.59 14.22 -34.30
CA TRP A 53 -13.64 15.23 -34.78
C TRP A 53 -13.05 14.85 -36.15
N CYS A 54 -11.77 15.10 -36.36
CA CYS A 54 -11.08 14.88 -37.62
C CYS A 54 -11.01 13.38 -37.98
N PRO A 55 -11.66 12.93 -39.06
CA PRO A 55 -11.67 11.52 -39.48
C PRO A 55 -10.30 11.04 -40.00
N HIS A 56 -9.40 11.96 -40.38
CA HIS A 56 -8.03 11.61 -40.76
C HIS A 56 -7.10 11.42 -39.55
N CYS A 57 -7.48 11.99 -38.40
CA CYS A 57 -6.76 11.80 -37.13
C CYS A 57 -7.34 10.63 -36.32
N VAL A 58 -8.65 10.42 -36.40
CA VAL A 58 -9.33 9.28 -35.79
C VAL A 58 -9.15 8.05 -36.69
N GLY A 59 -8.36 7.07 -36.25
CA GLY A 59 -8.20 5.81 -36.98
C GLY A 59 -6.86 5.61 -37.70
N LYS A 60 -5.91 6.55 -37.60
CA LYS A 60 -4.50 6.18 -37.77
C LYS A 60 -4.03 5.56 -36.46
N SER A 61 -4.34 4.28 -36.25
CA SER A 61 -3.55 3.48 -35.34
C SER A 61 -2.09 3.62 -35.79
N GLU A 62 -1.22 4.10 -34.92
CA GLU A 62 0.21 3.90 -35.09
C GLU A 62 0.40 2.42 -35.46
N LYS A 63 1.07 2.13 -36.57
CA LYS A 63 1.39 0.75 -36.93
C LYS A 63 2.16 0.17 -35.74
N LEU A 64 1.52 -0.77 -35.05
CA LEU A 64 2.17 -1.53 -34.00
C LEU A 64 3.01 -2.59 -34.71
N ASP A 65 4.30 -2.33 -34.83
CA ASP A 65 5.30 -3.24 -35.39
C ASP A 65 6.43 -3.48 -34.38
N ILE A 66 7.45 -4.25 -34.78
CA ILE A 66 8.57 -4.54 -33.90
C ILE A 66 9.41 -3.30 -33.58
N GLU A 67 9.52 -2.36 -34.52
CA GLU A 67 10.24 -1.10 -34.30
C GLU A 67 9.53 -0.23 -33.27
N TYR A 68 8.19 -0.16 -33.32
CA TYR A 68 7.39 0.47 -32.27
C TYR A 68 7.62 -0.19 -30.91
N ALA A 69 7.71 -1.53 -30.84
CA ALA A 69 8.01 -2.23 -29.60
C ALA A 69 9.41 -1.87 -29.05
N LYS A 70 10.42 -1.81 -29.92
CA LYS A 70 11.79 -1.40 -29.57
C LYS A 70 11.84 0.06 -29.08
N GLU A 71 11.14 0.97 -29.76
CA GLU A 71 11.02 2.38 -29.35
C GLU A 71 10.32 2.52 -27.98
N LEU A 72 9.22 1.80 -27.79
CA LEU A 72 8.49 1.78 -26.53
C LEU A 72 9.39 1.31 -25.38
N ALA A 73 10.20 0.27 -25.61
CA ALA A 73 11.16 -0.20 -24.62
C ALA A 73 12.21 0.87 -24.29
N ARG A 74 12.79 1.51 -25.31
CA ARG A 74 13.79 2.58 -25.15
C ARG A 74 13.21 3.76 -24.37
N SER A 75 11.97 4.16 -24.64
CA SER A 75 11.27 5.23 -23.89
C SER A 75 11.07 4.93 -22.40
N ARG A 76 11.16 3.65 -22.01
CA ARG A 76 11.03 3.17 -20.63
C ARG A 76 12.37 2.71 -20.04
N ASN A 77 13.49 3.15 -20.61
CA ASN A 77 14.84 2.74 -20.25
C ASN A 77 14.99 1.21 -20.20
N GLY A 78 14.50 0.54 -21.23
CA GLY A 78 14.60 -0.89 -21.40
C GLY A 78 14.81 -1.28 -22.86
N GLU A 79 14.70 -2.57 -23.12
CA GLU A 79 14.97 -3.18 -24.41
C GLU A 79 13.89 -4.21 -24.75
N CYS A 80 13.51 -4.28 -26.03
CA CYS A 80 12.72 -5.37 -26.58
C CYS A 80 13.69 -6.34 -27.24
N LEU A 81 13.75 -7.57 -26.72
CA LEU A 81 14.67 -8.64 -27.13
C LEU A 81 14.09 -9.50 -28.25
N SER A 82 12.84 -9.26 -28.66
CA SER A 82 12.21 -9.94 -29.78
C SER A 82 12.49 -9.23 -31.10
N ASP A 83 12.66 -10.00 -32.17
CA ASP A 83 12.88 -9.49 -33.53
C ASP A 83 11.64 -9.57 -34.43
N VAL A 84 10.63 -10.34 -34.01
CA VAL A 84 9.41 -10.54 -34.78
C VAL A 84 8.18 -10.14 -33.97
N TYR A 85 7.34 -9.30 -34.56
CA TYR A 85 6.02 -8.99 -34.05
C TYR A 85 4.96 -9.63 -34.95
N ILE A 86 4.16 -10.53 -34.38
CA ILE A 86 3.10 -11.24 -35.10
C ILE A 86 1.77 -10.51 -34.96
N ASN A 87 1.33 -10.29 -33.71
CA ASN A 87 0.05 -9.64 -33.41
C ASN A 87 0.05 -9.09 -31.96
N TYR A 88 -1.05 -8.47 -31.57
CA TYR A 88 -1.20 -7.76 -30.30
C TYR A 88 -1.31 -8.67 -29.06
N THR A 89 -1.53 -9.99 -29.24
CA THR A 89 -1.62 -10.97 -28.13
C THR A 89 -0.35 -11.79 -27.97
N THR A 90 0.46 -11.94 -29.02
CA THR A 90 1.76 -12.61 -28.95
C THR A 90 2.66 -11.92 -27.95
N HIS A 91 3.31 -12.71 -27.10
CA HIS A 91 4.25 -12.20 -26.11
C HIS A 91 5.57 -11.85 -26.79
N LEU A 92 6.06 -10.65 -26.51
CA LEU A 92 7.43 -10.24 -26.81
C LEU A 92 8.27 -10.39 -25.54
N HIS A 93 9.58 -10.48 -25.73
CA HIS A 93 10.55 -10.57 -24.66
C HIS A 93 11.11 -9.17 -24.36
N TRP A 94 11.06 -8.76 -23.09
CA TRP A 94 11.40 -7.41 -22.64
C TRP A 94 12.45 -7.45 -21.55
N ARG A 95 13.30 -6.43 -21.51
CA ARG A 95 14.31 -6.22 -20.46
C ARG A 95 14.21 -4.78 -19.94
N CYS A 96 14.29 -4.57 -18.63
CA CYS A 96 14.37 -3.22 -18.04
C CYS A 96 15.81 -2.82 -17.69
N SER A 97 16.03 -1.57 -17.32
CA SER A 97 17.34 -1.05 -16.88
C SER A 97 17.97 -1.77 -15.69
N LYS A 98 17.19 -2.51 -14.89
CA LYS A 98 17.68 -3.37 -13.79
C LYS A 98 17.94 -4.81 -14.25
N SER A 99 18.00 -5.06 -15.55
CA SER A 99 18.24 -6.36 -16.18
C SER A 99 17.19 -7.44 -15.89
N HIS A 100 16.00 -7.09 -15.38
CA HIS A 100 14.91 -8.05 -15.29
C HIS A 100 14.35 -8.32 -16.67
N GLU A 101 14.14 -9.59 -16.99
CA GLU A 101 13.57 -10.07 -18.25
C GLU A 101 12.18 -10.66 -18.03
N TRP A 102 11.25 -10.38 -18.93
CA TRP A 102 9.90 -10.94 -18.87
C TRP A 102 9.23 -11.04 -20.23
N LEU A 103 8.21 -11.91 -20.29
CA LEU A 103 7.33 -12.04 -21.45
C LEU A 103 6.06 -11.23 -21.22
N ALA A 104 5.70 -10.40 -22.19
CA ALA A 104 4.44 -9.66 -22.19
C ALA A 104 4.02 -9.28 -23.61
N SER A 105 2.72 -9.18 -23.87
CA SER A 105 2.25 -8.64 -25.14
C SER A 105 2.46 -7.12 -25.21
N LEU A 106 2.65 -6.60 -26.43
CA LEU A 106 2.81 -5.16 -26.68
C LEU A 106 1.63 -4.34 -26.15
N ASN A 107 0.40 -4.88 -26.29
CA ASN A 107 -0.81 -4.27 -25.74
C ASN A 107 -0.76 -4.20 -24.20
N GLY A 108 -0.27 -5.27 -23.57
CA GLY A 108 -0.07 -5.32 -22.12
C GLY A 108 0.95 -4.29 -21.64
N ILE A 109 2.03 -4.06 -22.39
CA ILE A 109 3.02 -3.04 -22.05
C ILE A 109 2.50 -1.62 -22.28
N LYS A 110 1.80 -1.37 -23.40
CA LYS A 110 1.27 -0.04 -23.76
C LYS A 110 0.22 0.45 -22.77
N ASN A 111 -0.68 -0.45 -22.35
CA ASN A 111 -1.88 -0.07 -21.58
C ASN A 111 -1.79 -0.33 -20.08
N LYS A 112 -0.77 -1.04 -19.58
CA LYS A 112 -0.60 -1.22 -18.12
C LYS A 112 0.06 0.00 -17.49
N ASN A 113 -0.32 0.25 -16.23
CA ASN A 113 0.26 1.32 -15.40
C ASN A 113 1.71 1.03 -14.93
N TYR A 114 2.26 -0.14 -15.26
CA TYR A 114 3.62 -0.52 -14.88
C TYR A 114 4.41 -1.08 -16.07
N TRP A 115 5.69 -0.74 -16.12
CA TRP A 115 6.62 -1.16 -17.17
C TRP A 115 7.17 -2.56 -16.92
N CYS A 116 7.86 -2.77 -15.80
CA CYS A 116 8.49 -4.03 -15.43
C CYS A 116 7.76 -4.62 -14.21
N PRO A 117 7.24 -5.86 -14.28
CA PRO A 117 6.53 -6.48 -13.16
C PRO A 117 7.43 -6.66 -11.94
N TYR A 118 8.74 -6.88 -12.12
CA TYR A 118 9.69 -7.03 -11.03
C TYR A 118 10.01 -5.70 -10.35
N CYS A 119 10.18 -4.62 -11.12
CA CYS A 119 10.40 -3.27 -10.56
C CYS A 119 9.13 -2.69 -9.93
N ALA A 120 7.97 -3.01 -10.50
CA ALA A 120 6.67 -2.58 -9.96
C ALA A 120 6.25 -3.43 -8.76
N SER A 121 6.67 -4.70 -8.73
CA SER A 121 6.55 -5.50 -7.52
C SER A 121 7.52 -4.92 -6.50
N THR A 122 6.98 -4.31 -5.46
CA THR A 122 7.66 -4.21 -4.16
C THR A 122 7.75 -5.60 -3.54
N LYS A 123 8.35 -6.58 -4.25
CA LYS A 123 8.82 -7.80 -3.61
C LYS A 123 9.88 -7.34 -2.63
N LEU A 124 9.44 -7.15 -1.39
CA LEU A 124 10.31 -6.93 -0.27
C LEU A 124 11.32 -8.07 -0.28
N ASP A 125 12.58 -7.73 -0.36
CA ASP A 125 13.67 -8.70 -0.26
C ASP A 125 14.05 -8.87 1.24
N ILE A 126 14.65 -10.00 1.60
CA ILE A 126 15.17 -10.25 2.95
C ILE A 126 16.18 -9.16 3.37
N SER A 127 16.87 -8.53 2.41
CA SER A 127 17.73 -7.37 2.66
C SER A 127 16.99 -6.21 3.32
N VAL A 128 15.72 -5.98 2.99
CA VAL A 128 14.89 -4.95 3.63
C VAL A 128 14.64 -5.29 5.10
N ALA A 129 14.37 -6.56 5.41
CA ALA A 129 14.20 -7.02 6.79
C ALA A 129 15.50 -6.84 7.60
N LYS A 130 16.64 -7.22 7.02
CA LYS A 130 17.97 -7.07 7.65
C LYS A 130 18.31 -5.59 7.89
N ALA A 131 18.05 -4.70 6.93
CA ALA A 131 18.27 -3.26 7.08
C ALA A 131 17.39 -2.63 8.17
N ILE A 132 16.09 -2.97 8.20
CA ILE A 132 15.18 -2.53 9.26
C ILE A 132 15.68 -3.00 10.62
N ALA A 133 16.08 -4.28 10.71
CA ALA A 133 16.56 -4.82 11.97
C ALA A 133 17.81 -4.12 12.47
N TYR A 134 18.78 -3.88 11.59
CA TYR A 134 19.99 -3.13 11.90
C TYR A 134 19.68 -1.70 12.39
N SER A 135 18.80 -0.99 11.68
CA SER A 135 18.40 0.39 12.06
C SER A 135 17.78 0.49 13.46
N ARG A 136 17.19 -0.61 13.96
CA ARG A 136 16.57 -0.72 15.28
C ARG A 136 17.47 -1.40 16.33
N GLY A 137 18.76 -1.50 16.05
CA GLY A 137 19.75 -2.11 16.94
C GLY A 137 19.59 -3.61 17.14
N GLY A 138 18.97 -4.30 16.17
CA GLY A 138 18.69 -5.72 16.20
C GLY A 138 19.21 -6.46 14.97
N GLY A 139 18.70 -7.69 14.76
CA GLY A 139 19.02 -8.51 13.60
C GLY A 139 17.80 -9.28 13.10
N CYS A 140 17.76 -9.56 11.80
CA CYS A 140 16.87 -10.57 11.23
C CYS A 140 17.70 -11.84 11.02
N LEU A 141 17.30 -12.94 11.67
CA LEU A 141 18.03 -14.21 11.72
C LEU A 141 17.57 -15.19 10.63
N THR A 142 16.56 -14.84 9.85
CA THR A 142 16.08 -15.65 8.73
C THR A 142 16.84 -15.31 7.45
N ASP A 143 17.18 -16.33 6.67
CA ASP A 143 17.98 -16.17 5.44
C ASP A 143 17.15 -16.08 4.16
N SER A 144 15.89 -16.54 4.17
CA SER A 144 15.00 -16.52 3.00
C SER A 144 13.65 -15.86 3.30
N TYR A 145 13.21 -14.98 2.42
CA TYR A 145 11.87 -14.38 2.45
C TYR A 145 11.11 -14.76 1.17
N THR A 146 10.03 -15.53 1.32
CA THR A 146 9.26 -16.07 0.20
C THR A 146 8.04 -15.22 -0.16
N ASN A 147 7.30 -14.72 0.83
CA ASN A 147 6.13 -13.85 0.62
C ASN A 147 5.79 -13.00 1.87
N CYS A 148 4.77 -12.15 1.77
CA CYS A 148 4.34 -11.23 2.85
C CYS A 148 3.71 -11.91 4.08
N LYS A 149 3.33 -13.19 3.97
CA LYS A 149 2.82 -13.98 5.10
C LYS A 149 3.93 -14.74 5.82
N SER A 150 5.13 -14.82 5.23
CA SER A 150 6.26 -15.53 5.80
C SER A 150 6.67 -14.88 7.12
N GLN A 151 6.76 -15.71 8.16
CA GLN A 151 7.28 -15.32 9.46
C GLN A 151 8.80 -15.22 9.37
N LEU A 152 9.35 -14.07 9.78
CA LEU A 152 10.78 -13.85 9.92
C LEU A 152 11.15 -13.90 11.40
N LEU A 153 12.32 -14.46 11.70
CA LEU A 153 12.88 -14.47 13.04
C LEU A 153 13.69 -13.19 13.26
N TRP A 154 13.30 -12.41 14.26
CA TRP A 154 13.91 -11.13 14.61
C TRP A 154 14.62 -11.25 15.96
N ARG A 155 15.64 -10.42 16.17
CA ARG A 155 16.38 -10.27 17.43
C ARG A 155 16.54 -8.79 17.75
N CYS A 156 16.33 -8.37 18.99
CA CYS A 156 16.56 -6.99 19.43
C CYS A 156 17.92 -6.82 20.12
N ASN A 157 18.27 -5.58 20.49
CA ASN A 157 19.49 -5.26 21.24
C ASN A 157 19.60 -5.95 22.62
N LYS A 158 18.48 -6.37 23.21
CA LYS A 158 18.44 -7.15 24.47
C LYS A 158 18.46 -8.66 24.23
N ASN A 159 18.79 -9.10 23.02
CA ASN A 159 18.84 -10.50 22.60
C ASN A 159 17.52 -11.30 22.65
N HIS A 160 16.37 -10.64 22.87
CA HIS A 160 15.08 -11.33 22.72
C HIS A 160 14.84 -11.67 21.26
N GLN A 161 14.39 -12.90 21.01
CA GLN A 161 14.04 -13.38 19.67
C GLN A 161 12.52 -13.56 19.55
N TRP A 162 11.96 -13.21 18.39
CA TRP A 162 10.52 -13.40 18.12
C TRP A 162 10.24 -13.56 16.64
N TYR A 163 9.11 -14.18 16.33
CA TYR A 163 8.59 -14.29 14.97
C TYR A 163 7.64 -13.13 14.66
N ALA A 164 7.83 -12.48 13.51
CA ALA A 164 6.89 -11.52 12.97
C ALA A 164 7.03 -11.43 11.44
N THR A 165 5.96 -11.06 10.75
CA THR A 165 6.04 -10.77 9.31
C THR A 165 6.74 -9.43 9.06
N LEU A 166 7.34 -9.29 7.88
CA LEU A 166 8.00 -8.05 7.47
C LEU A 166 7.01 -6.87 7.38
N SER A 167 5.76 -7.13 6.97
CA SER A 167 4.73 -6.09 6.94
C SER A 167 4.43 -5.56 8.34
N HIS A 168 4.29 -6.42 9.34
CA HIS A 168 3.99 -6.02 10.71
C HIS A 168 5.11 -5.17 11.33
N VAL A 169 6.37 -5.51 11.01
CA VAL A 169 7.54 -4.78 11.50
C VAL A 169 7.77 -3.46 10.75
N LYS A 170 7.48 -3.43 9.44
CA LYS A 170 7.71 -2.25 8.58
C LYS A 170 6.54 -1.26 8.60
N ASN A 171 5.33 -1.73 8.35
CA ASN A 171 4.15 -0.89 8.11
C ASN A 171 3.49 -0.50 9.44
N ASP A 172 3.33 -1.46 10.36
CA ASP A 172 2.68 -1.22 11.66
C ASP A 172 3.67 -0.68 12.70
N ASN A 173 4.92 -0.46 12.30
CA ASN A 173 6.01 0.08 13.12
C ASN A 173 6.23 -0.68 14.44
N THR A 174 5.88 -1.98 14.48
CA THR A 174 6.06 -2.82 15.66
C THR A 174 7.50 -3.33 15.76
N TRP A 175 7.93 -3.64 16.99
CA TRP A 175 9.26 -4.19 17.26
C TRP A 175 9.19 -5.29 18.31
N CYS A 176 10.23 -5.44 19.13
CA CYS A 176 10.34 -6.50 20.12
C CYS A 176 9.21 -6.44 21.18
N PRO A 177 8.30 -7.44 21.21
CA PRO A 177 7.18 -7.44 22.15
C PRO A 177 7.64 -7.53 23.61
N TYR A 178 8.76 -8.21 23.86
CA TYR A 178 9.35 -8.32 25.20
C TYR A 178 9.97 -7.00 25.70
N CYS A 179 10.36 -6.10 24.79
CA CYS A 179 10.89 -4.79 25.15
C CYS A 179 9.78 -3.75 25.36
N SER A 180 8.64 -3.86 24.67
CA SER A 180 7.50 -2.95 24.82
C SER A 180 6.58 -3.36 25.95
N LYS A 181 6.18 -4.64 26.04
CA LYS A 181 5.19 -5.15 27.00
C LYS A 181 5.59 -4.88 28.46
N TYR A 182 6.83 -5.16 28.81
CA TYR A 182 7.30 -4.98 30.19
C TYR A 182 7.94 -3.61 30.44
N LYS A 183 7.86 -2.63 29.52
CA LYS A 183 8.59 -1.36 29.71
C LYS A 183 8.05 -0.57 30.91
N ARG A 184 6.73 -0.49 31.04
CA ARG A 184 6.05 0.22 32.13
C ARG A 184 6.17 -0.56 33.44
N GLU A 185 5.80 -1.85 33.45
CA GLU A 185 5.94 -2.71 34.63
C GLU A 185 7.38 -2.75 35.16
N ARG A 186 8.38 -2.90 34.28
CA ARG A 186 9.80 -2.93 34.68
C ARG A 186 10.28 -1.58 35.20
N LEU A 187 9.77 -0.47 34.66
CA LEU A 187 10.07 0.86 35.18
C LEU A 187 9.47 1.05 36.59
N CYS A 188 8.19 0.71 36.77
CA CYS A 188 7.52 0.74 38.07
C CYS A 188 8.24 -0.16 39.07
N ARG A 189 8.60 -1.40 38.70
CA ARG A 189 9.42 -2.30 39.53
C ARG A 189 10.75 -1.67 39.92
N LYS A 190 11.48 -1.08 38.98
CA LYS A 190 12.78 -0.46 39.26
C LYS A 190 12.64 0.72 40.23
N ILE A 191 11.62 1.56 40.06
CA ILE A 191 11.35 2.70 40.93
C ILE A 191 10.96 2.21 42.32
N MET A 192 9.97 1.33 42.43
CA MET A 192 9.52 0.77 43.70
C MET A 192 10.67 0.06 44.43
N SER A 193 11.46 -0.76 43.72
CA SER A 193 12.57 -1.48 44.32
C SER A 193 13.71 -0.59 44.81
N LYS A 194 13.87 0.61 44.24
CA LYS A 194 14.84 1.59 44.74
C LYS A 194 14.49 2.08 46.15
N TYR A 195 13.20 2.21 46.46
CA TYR A 195 12.73 2.77 47.74
C TYR A 195 12.33 1.69 48.76
N LEU A 196 11.81 0.56 48.29
CA LEU A 196 11.15 -0.45 49.13
C LEU A 196 11.89 -1.79 49.18
N GLY A 197 12.98 -1.94 48.42
CA GLY A 197 13.68 -3.21 48.22
C GLY A 197 12.99 -4.11 47.18
N PRO A 198 13.50 -5.33 46.93
CA PRO A 198 12.88 -6.21 45.94
C PRO A 198 11.44 -6.62 46.35
N PRO A 199 10.45 -6.59 45.42
CA PRO A 199 9.10 -7.08 45.70
C PRO A 199 9.09 -8.60 45.85
N SER A 200 7.96 -9.13 46.31
CA SER A 200 7.74 -10.57 46.40
C SER A 200 7.88 -11.26 45.05
N LYS A 201 8.34 -12.52 45.10
CA LYS A 201 8.32 -13.45 43.95
C LYS A 201 6.93 -14.05 43.74
N ILE A 202 6.06 -13.99 44.75
CA ILE A 202 4.67 -14.46 44.67
C ILE A 202 3.87 -13.45 43.84
N ARG A 203 3.44 -13.87 42.65
CA ARG A 203 2.57 -13.06 41.78
C ARG A 203 1.09 -13.40 41.92
N ARG A 204 0.75 -14.61 42.36
CA ARG A 204 -0.63 -15.06 42.57
C ARG A 204 -0.79 -15.52 44.01
N PRO A 205 -1.04 -14.61 44.96
CA PRO A 205 -1.20 -14.98 46.35
C PRO A 205 -2.51 -15.74 46.56
N ASP A 206 -2.50 -16.69 47.51
CA ASP A 206 -3.64 -17.60 47.73
C ASP A 206 -4.94 -16.89 48.09
N PHE A 207 -4.87 -15.70 48.72
CA PHE A 207 -6.05 -14.93 49.11
C PHE A 207 -6.81 -14.33 47.91
N LEU A 208 -6.25 -14.37 46.69
CA LEU A 208 -6.92 -13.94 45.46
C LEU A 208 -7.54 -15.11 44.67
N LYS A 209 -7.61 -16.30 45.24
CA LYS A 209 -8.34 -17.44 44.65
C LYS A 209 -9.83 -17.27 44.88
N THR A 210 -10.61 -17.37 43.80
CA THR A 210 -12.08 -17.34 43.82
C THR A 210 -12.64 -18.54 43.07
N LEU A 211 -13.96 -18.76 43.13
CA LEU A 211 -14.62 -19.81 42.33
C LEU A 211 -14.39 -19.59 40.83
N ASP A 212 -14.38 -18.33 40.38
CA ASP A 212 -14.13 -17.96 38.97
C ASP A 212 -12.64 -17.95 38.60
N HIS A 213 -11.75 -17.82 39.59
CA HIS A 213 -10.29 -17.79 39.42
C HIS A 213 -9.59 -18.79 40.37
N PRO A 214 -9.67 -20.10 40.10
CA PRO A 214 -9.17 -21.14 41.01
C PRO A 214 -7.64 -21.12 41.18
N ILE A 215 -6.91 -20.54 40.21
CA ILE A 215 -5.46 -20.35 40.26
C ILE A 215 -5.03 -19.01 40.89
N GLY A 216 -6.00 -18.16 41.27
CA GLY A 216 -5.77 -16.82 41.80
C GLY A 216 -5.50 -15.77 40.73
N LEU A 217 -5.80 -14.51 41.06
CA LEU A 217 -5.47 -13.36 40.22
C LEU A 217 -3.97 -13.02 40.32
N GLU A 218 -3.41 -12.54 39.20
CA GLU A 218 -2.01 -12.09 39.15
C GLU A 218 -1.89 -10.63 39.55
N LEU A 219 -0.87 -10.34 40.35
CA LEU A 219 -0.44 -9.00 40.72
C LEU A 219 0.89 -8.65 40.03
N ASP A 220 0.99 -7.46 39.46
CA ASP A 220 2.20 -6.99 38.77
C ASP A 220 3.38 -6.80 39.74
N ILE A 221 3.14 -6.05 40.83
CA ILE A 221 4.15 -5.71 41.84
C ILE A 221 3.56 -5.87 43.24
N TYR A 222 3.97 -6.92 43.96
CA TYR A 222 3.43 -7.24 45.28
C TYR A 222 4.46 -7.06 46.41
N TYR A 223 4.09 -6.29 47.44
CA TYR A 223 4.86 -6.07 48.66
C TYR A 223 4.07 -6.54 49.90
N PRO A 224 4.06 -7.85 50.20
CA PRO A 224 3.33 -8.41 51.34
C PRO A 224 3.76 -7.77 52.67
N GLN A 225 5.06 -7.46 52.81
CA GLN A 225 5.61 -6.87 54.03
C GLN A 225 5.06 -5.48 54.33
N TYR A 226 4.52 -4.78 53.32
CA TYR A 226 3.91 -3.46 53.45
C TYR A 226 2.39 -3.51 53.24
N GLY A 227 1.82 -4.70 53.00
CA GLY A 227 0.38 -4.87 52.83
C GLY A 227 -0.21 -4.26 51.55
N PHE A 228 0.57 -4.08 50.48
CA PHE A 228 0.05 -3.49 49.24
C PHE A 228 0.58 -4.18 47.97
N ALA A 229 -0.15 -3.96 46.87
CA ALA A 229 0.24 -4.32 45.52
C ALA A 229 0.07 -3.12 44.57
N THR A 230 0.74 -3.15 43.43
CA THR A 230 0.63 -2.11 42.40
C THR A 230 0.39 -2.77 41.05
N GLU A 231 -0.74 -2.45 40.44
CA GLU A 231 -1.08 -2.82 39.05
C GLU A 231 -0.64 -1.72 38.10
N VAL A 232 0.01 -2.08 37.00
CA VAL A 232 0.47 -1.12 36.01
C VAL A 232 -0.57 -1.00 34.91
N GLN A 233 -1.37 0.07 35.00
CA GLN A 233 -2.47 0.33 34.08
C GLN A 233 -2.04 0.31 32.60
N GLU A 234 -2.64 -0.61 31.85
CA GLU A 234 -2.67 -0.66 30.38
C GLU A 234 -4.04 -0.24 29.84
N GLU A 235 -4.16 0.00 28.53
CA GLU A 235 -5.40 0.49 27.90
C GLU A 235 -6.63 -0.39 28.16
N GLN A 236 -6.43 -1.67 28.47
CA GLN A 236 -7.51 -2.62 28.78
C GLN A 236 -8.26 -2.32 30.09
N HIS A 237 -7.70 -1.51 31.00
CA HIS A 237 -8.41 -1.08 32.22
C HIS A 237 -9.32 0.14 31.98
N GLU A 238 -9.06 0.91 30.92
CA GLU A 238 -9.82 2.13 30.60
C GLU A 238 -10.91 1.88 29.55
N ARG A 239 -10.72 0.89 28.67
CA ARG A 239 -11.68 0.57 27.61
C ARG A 239 -11.72 -0.91 27.27
N TYR A 240 -12.88 -1.32 26.75
CA TYR A 240 -13.07 -2.64 26.16
C TYR A 240 -12.13 -2.85 24.96
N ILE A 241 -11.37 -3.93 25.02
CA ILE A 241 -10.54 -4.46 23.94
C ILE A 241 -10.89 -5.93 23.73
N GLU A 242 -11.35 -6.29 22.53
CA GLU A 242 -11.87 -7.62 22.19
C GLU A 242 -10.93 -8.77 22.59
N PHE A 243 -9.63 -8.62 22.31
CA PHE A 243 -8.61 -9.61 22.64
C PHE A 243 -8.47 -9.87 24.15
N PHE A 244 -8.57 -8.84 24.98
CA PHE A 244 -8.37 -8.95 26.43
C PHE A 244 -9.65 -9.37 27.18
N HIS A 245 -10.81 -9.15 26.58
CA HIS A 245 -12.11 -9.45 27.19
C HIS A 245 -12.80 -10.66 26.54
N ASN A 246 -12.06 -11.44 25.74
CA ASN A 246 -12.53 -12.65 25.06
C ASN A 246 -13.79 -12.43 24.22
N GLY A 247 -13.94 -11.25 23.61
CA GLY A 247 -15.11 -10.92 22.81
C GLY A 247 -16.39 -10.58 23.59
N ASP A 248 -16.38 -10.60 24.92
CA ASP A 248 -17.54 -10.30 25.75
C ASP A 248 -17.34 -8.99 26.54
N PRO A 249 -18.08 -7.91 26.21
CA PRO A 249 -18.05 -6.64 26.93
C PRO A 249 -18.37 -6.74 28.43
N ASN A 250 -19.12 -7.76 28.86
CA ASN A 250 -19.41 -7.96 30.28
C ASN A 250 -18.16 -8.32 31.08
N ASN A 251 -17.13 -8.91 30.44
CA ASN A 251 -15.86 -9.19 31.11
C ASN A 251 -15.11 -7.90 31.46
N PHE A 252 -15.28 -6.83 30.69
CA PHE A 252 -14.73 -5.51 31.02
C PHE A 252 -15.45 -4.91 32.24
N ALA A 253 -16.78 -4.98 32.29
CA ALA A 253 -17.54 -4.49 33.45
C ALA A 253 -17.19 -5.26 34.74
N LYS A 254 -17.09 -6.60 34.67
CA LYS A 254 -16.63 -7.43 35.80
C LYS A 254 -15.20 -7.11 36.23
N GLN A 255 -14.34 -6.75 35.29
CA GLN A 255 -12.99 -6.31 35.58
C GLN A 255 -12.99 -4.95 36.29
N GLN A 256 -13.78 -3.98 35.84
CA GLN A 256 -13.89 -2.66 36.48
C GLN A 256 -14.48 -2.70 37.89
N GLU A 257 -15.39 -3.64 38.19
CA GLU A 257 -15.95 -3.80 39.53
C GLU A 257 -14.94 -4.40 40.53
N ARG A 258 -13.95 -5.14 40.01
CA ARG A 258 -12.93 -5.83 40.79
C ARG A 258 -11.68 -4.98 41.03
N ASP A 259 -11.27 -4.21 40.03
CA ASP A 259 -10.07 -3.35 40.03
C ASP A 259 -10.30 -2.08 40.87
#